data_AF-A0A960YYU3-F1
#
_entry.id   AF-A0A960YYU3-F1
#
_cell.length_a   1.000
_cell.length_b   1.000
_cell.length_c   1.000
_cell.angle_alpha   90.00
_cell.angle_beta   90.00
_cell.angle_gamma   90.00
#
_symmetry.space_group_name_H-M   'P 1'
#
loop_
_entity.id
_entity.type
_entity.pdbx_description
1 polymer ?
#
loop_
_entity_poly.entity_id
_entity_poly.type
_entity_poly.pdbx_seq_one_letter_code
_entity_poly.pdbx_strand_id
1 'polypeptide(L)'
;MQKKRFFTLIEVILSLTLIALLLSTLLFWYNHLLSLRTERETQQMISLQTHLLHQRLKRILPKATATHFFTTSTDETLLNGQSLIFTFDNGPQSEPRLSDEVLGRLYLNTHTKTLCLGIWPIPEHGKDPHLTLSLLDHVEHLAFEFYFPPDPFRLIVSPDKVGEKVPKIGWQKNWDSGYCMLPALIKMVVTKVDGTIEIFPYDIRSANLPIVYQTLEAG
;
A
#
# COMPACT_ATOMS: atom_id res chain seq x y z
N MET A 1 -45.50 -11.43 66.06
CA MET A 1 -45.46 -11.75 64.61
C MET A 1 -44.75 -10.69 63.75
N GLN A 2 -44.71 -9.40 64.11
CA GLN A 2 -44.11 -8.36 63.26
C GLN A 2 -42.58 -8.44 63.06
N LYS A 3 -41.82 -8.93 64.05
CA LYS A 3 -40.34 -9.08 63.93
C LYS A 3 -39.91 -10.00 62.79
N LYS A 4 -40.68 -11.05 62.46
CA LYS A 4 -40.34 -11.99 61.39
C LYS A 4 -40.47 -11.37 59.98
N ARG A 5 -41.38 -10.41 59.80
CA ARG A 5 -41.56 -9.70 58.52
C ARG A 5 -40.41 -8.74 58.19
N PHE A 6 -39.78 -8.15 59.21
CA PHE A 6 -38.62 -7.27 59.02
C PHE A 6 -37.38 -8.05 58.54
N PHE A 7 -37.16 -9.25 59.06
CA PHE A 7 -36.04 -10.11 58.63
C PHE A 7 -36.16 -10.52 57.15
N THR A 8 -37.36 -10.95 56.72
CA THR A 8 -37.59 -11.31 55.31
C THR A 8 -37.43 -10.11 54.37
N LEU A 9 -37.75 -8.91 54.83
CA LEU A 9 -37.62 -7.70 54.02
C LEU A 9 -36.14 -7.31 53.82
N ILE A 10 -35.32 -7.43 54.87
CA ILE A 10 -33.87 -7.21 54.78
C ILE A 10 -33.20 -8.22 53.85
N GLU A 11 -33.60 -9.49 53.92
CA GLU A 11 -33.07 -10.54 53.05
C GLU A 11 -33.38 -10.30 51.57
N VAL A 12 -34.58 -9.83 51.26
CA VAL A 12 -34.97 -9.45 49.88
C VAL A 12 -34.17 -8.25 49.40
N ILE A 13 -33.96 -7.23 50.23
CA ILE A 13 -33.14 -6.07 49.88
C ILE A 13 -31.69 -6.49 49.61
N LEU A 14 -31.11 -7.33 50.48
CA LEU A 14 -29.76 -7.87 50.28
C LEU A 14 -29.66 -8.65 48.96
N SER A 15 -30.63 -9.52 48.68
CA SER A 15 -30.68 -10.30 47.44
C SER A 15 -30.76 -9.38 46.21
N LEU A 16 -31.61 -8.35 46.25
CA LEU A 16 -31.72 -7.36 45.18
C LEU A 16 -30.43 -6.57 44.97
N THR A 17 -29.74 -6.17 46.06
CA THR A 17 -28.45 -5.48 45.94
C THR A 17 -27.37 -6.38 45.35
N LEU A 18 -27.35 -7.67 45.71
CA LEU A 18 -26.41 -8.63 45.13
C LEU A 18 -26.68 -8.84 43.64
N ILE A 19 -27.95 -8.98 43.26
CA ILE A 19 -28.36 -9.12 41.85
C ILE A 19 -28.00 -7.87 41.07
N ALA A 20 -28.26 -6.67 41.62
CA ALA A 20 -27.88 -5.41 40.97
C ALA A 20 -26.37 -5.31 40.78
N LEU A 21 -25.57 -5.64 41.80
CA LEU A 21 -24.11 -5.64 41.71
C LEU A 21 -23.60 -6.64 40.67
N LEU A 22 -24.18 -7.84 40.64
CA LEU A 22 -23.85 -8.88 39.66
C LEU A 22 -24.19 -8.42 38.24
N LEU A 23 -25.38 -7.85 38.03
CA LEU A 23 -25.80 -7.29 36.74
C LEU A 23 -24.91 -6.13 36.29
N SER A 24 -24.54 -5.21 37.18
CA SER A 24 -23.63 -4.11 36.87
C SER A 24 -22.25 -4.61 36.44
N THR A 25 -21.73 -5.62 37.15
CA THR A 25 -20.43 -6.23 36.83
C THR A 25 -20.49 -6.93 35.47
N LEU A 26 -21.58 -7.65 35.19
CA LEU A 26 -21.80 -8.32 33.90
C LEU A 26 -21.90 -7.31 32.76
N LEU A 27 -22.66 -6.22 32.95
CA LEU A 27 -22.84 -5.17 31.96
C LEU A 27 -21.52 -4.45 31.67
N PHE A 28 -20.71 -4.19 32.70
CA PHE A 28 -19.37 -3.62 32.55
C PHE A 28 -18.49 -4.50 31.65
N TRP A 29 -18.41 -5.80 31.94
CA TRP A 29 -17.63 -6.73 31.14
C TRP A 29 -18.15 -6.88 29.71
N TYR A 30 -19.47 -6.90 29.54
CA TYR A 30 -20.08 -6.95 28.22
C TYR A 30 -19.68 -5.75 27.35
N ASN A 31 -19.81 -4.54 27.90
CA ASN A 31 -19.43 -3.31 27.19
C ASN A 31 -17.92 -3.28 26.88
N HIS A 32 -17.09 -3.75 27.82
CA HIS A 32 -15.65 -3.84 27.64
C HIS A 32 -15.26 -4.84 26.54
N LEU A 33 -15.91 -6.00 26.48
CA LEU A 33 -15.68 -6.98 25.41
C LEU A 33 -16.11 -6.45 24.04
N LEU A 34 -17.20 -5.68 23.98
CA LEU A 34 -17.65 -5.04 22.75
C LEU A 34 -16.61 -4.04 22.22
N SER A 35 -16.06 -3.18 23.08
CA SER A 35 -15.04 -2.21 22.65
C SER A 35 -13.78 -2.90 22.13
N LEU A 36 -13.30 -3.93 22.85
CA LEU A 36 -12.15 -4.73 22.41
C LEU A 36 -12.40 -5.44 21.07
N ARG A 37 -13.62 -5.93 20.84
CA ARG A 37 -13.99 -6.55 19.57
C ARG A 37 -13.92 -5.56 18.43
N THR A 38 -14.49 -4.36 18.60
CA THR A 38 -14.44 -3.33 17.56
C THR A 38 -13.01 -2.90 17.23
N GLU A 39 -12.14 -2.76 18.23
CA GLU A 39 -10.72 -2.45 18.01
C GLU A 39 -10.02 -3.56 17.21
N ARG A 40 -10.23 -4.83 17.57
CA ARG A 40 -9.66 -5.95 16.81
C ARG A 40 -10.15 -6.02 15.38
N GLU A 41 -11.44 -5.80 15.15
CA GLU A 41 -12.02 -5.81 13.80
C GLU A 41 -11.37 -4.71 12.94
N THR A 42 -11.17 -3.50 13.48
CA THR A 42 -10.48 -2.43 12.75
C THR A 42 -9.02 -2.79 12.41
N GLN A 43 -8.27 -3.35 13.35
CA GLN A 43 -6.89 -3.77 13.12
C GLN A 43 -6.78 -4.90 12.08
N GLN A 44 -7.70 -5.87 12.14
CA GLN A 44 -7.76 -6.95 11.16
C GLN A 44 -8.04 -6.41 9.76
N MET A 45 -8.97 -5.47 9.61
CA MET A 45 -9.27 -4.86 8.31
C MET A 45 -8.06 -4.12 7.74
N ILE A 46 -7.33 -3.34 8.56
CA ILE A 46 -6.10 -2.65 8.13
C ILE A 46 -5.02 -3.67 7.70
N SER A 47 -4.85 -4.75 8.47
CA SER A 47 -3.89 -5.81 8.12
C SER A 47 -4.27 -6.53 6.82
N LEU A 48 -5.56 -6.72 6.55
CA LEU A 48 -6.02 -7.31 5.29
C LEU A 48 -5.77 -6.38 4.11
N GLN A 49 -6.05 -5.07 4.26
CA GLN A 49 -5.79 -4.09 3.20
C GLN A 49 -4.30 -4.04 2.83
N THR A 50 -3.42 -3.95 3.82
CA THR A 50 -1.97 -3.95 3.60
C THR A 50 -1.48 -5.24 2.95
N HIS A 51 -2.01 -6.40 3.36
CA HIS A 51 -1.68 -7.68 2.73
C HIS A 51 -2.15 -7.74 1.27
N LEU A 52 -3.36 -7.29 0.97
CA LEU A 52 -3.92 -7.26 -0.38
C LEU A 52 -3.15 -6.30 -1.29
N LEU A 53 -2.74 -5.14 -0.78
CA LEU A 53 -1.84 -4.22 -1.48
C LEU A 53 -0.54 -4.93 -1.86
N HIS A 54 0.10 -5.59 -0.89
CA HIS A 54 1.37 -6.27 -1.14
C HIS A 54 1.21 -7.39 -2.17
N GLN A 55 0.17 -8.20 -2.06
CA GLN A 55 -0.12 -9.29 -3.00
C GLN A 55 -0.37 -8.77 -4.42
N ARG A 56 -1.12 -7.66 -4.58
CA ARG A 56 -1.40 -7.05 -5.88
C ARG A 56 -0.15 -6.46 -6.51
N LEU A 57 0.60 -5.65 -5.77
CA LEU A 57 1.82 -5.02 -6.29
C LEU A 57 2.91 -6.04 -6.61
N LYS A 58 3.05 -7.08 -5.78
CA LYS A 58 3.97 -8.20 -6.05
C LYS A 58 3.61 -8.98 -7.31
N ARG A 59 2.34 -9.00 -7.72
CA ARG A 59 1.90 -9.62 -8.98
C ARG A 59 2.16 -8.72 -10.19
N ILE A 60 2.02 -7.41 -10.02
CA ILE A 60 2.02 -6.44 -11.11
C ILE A 60 3.43 -5.91 -11.42
N LEU A 61 4.18 -5.46 -10.41
CA LEU A 61 5.47 -4.78 -10.60
C LEU A 61 6.55 -5.65 -11.28
N PRO A 62 6.68 -6.96 -10.99
CA PRO A 62 7.67 -7.79 -11.70
C PRO A 62 7.37 -7.99 -13.19
N LYS A 63 6.15 -7.68 -13.62
CA LYS A 63 5.72 -7.73 -15.03
C LYS A 63 5.80 -6.36 -15.70
N ALA A 64 6.37 -5.36 -15.05
CA ALA A 64 6.53 -4.05 -15.66
C ALA A 64 7.44 -4.11 -16.89
N THR A 65 7.10 -3.36 -17.93
CA THR A 65 7.88 -3.21 -19.16
C THR A 65 8.61 -1.86 -19.16
N ALA A 66 9.75 -1.79 -19.85
CA ALA A 66 10.55 -0.56 -19.91
C ALA A 66 9.98 0.50 -20.86
N THR A 67 8.87 0.22 -21.55
CA THR A 67 8.28 1.10 -22.58
C THR A 67 7.79 2.41 -21.97
N HIS A 68 7.06 2.34 -20.86
CA HIS A 68 6.79 3.50 -20.01
C HIS A 68 7.08 3.09 -18.57
N PHE A 69 8.07 3.73 -17.94
CA PHE A 69 8.29 3.59 -16.50
C PHE A 69 8.91 4.88 -16.00
N PHE A 70 8.16 5.69 -15.26
CA PHE A 70 8.65 6.96 -14.75
C PHE A 70 7.79 7.49 -13.61
N THR A 71 8.39 8.33 -12.78
CA THR A 71 7.68 9.10 -11.78
C THR A 71 7.26 10.44 -12.32
N THR A 72 6.03 10.85 -12.02
CA THR A 72 5.59 12.22 -12.19
C THR A 72 5.15 12.79 -10.84
N SER A 73 5.71 13.94 -10.47
CA SER A 73 5.15 14.81 -9.45
C SER A 73 4.04 15.59 -10.12
N THR A 74 2.80 15.11 -10.01
CA THR A 74 1.69 15.71 -10.76
C THR A 74 1.47 17.17 -10.37
N ASP A 75 1.21 17.98 -11.41
CA ASP A 75 0.72 19.36 -11.41
C ASP A 75 -0.39 19.65 -10.38
N GLU A 76 -0.46 20.95 -10.05
CA GLU A 76 -1.29 21.80 -9.16
C GLU A 76 -2.69 21.35 -8.67
N THR A 77 -3.26 20.25 -9.16
CA THR A 77 -4.59 19.74 -8.74
C THR A 77 -4.53 18.50 -7.84
N LEU A 78 -3.43 17.74 -7.84
CA LEU A 78 -3.22 16.56 -6.98
C LEU A 78 -2.13 16.85 -5.94
N LEU A 79 -2.45 17.81 -5.06
CA LEU A 79 -1.62 18.23 -3.93
C LEU A 79 -1.42 17.05 -2.95
N ASN A 80 -0.26 16.37 -3.06
CA ASN A 80 0.48 15.64 -1.99
C ASN A 80 1.00 14.24 -2.38
N GLY A 81 1.79 14.11 -3.45
CA GLY A 81 2.57 12.88 -3.65
C GLY A 81 3.20 12.73 -5.02
N GLN A 82 4.22 11.87 -5.10
CA GLN A 82 4.70 11.36 -6.38
C GLN A 82 3.70 10.33 -6.91
N SER A 83 3.55 10.22 -8.22
CA SER A 83 2.86 9.11 -8.87
C SER A 83 3.82 8.33 -9.77
N LEU A 84 3.64 7.02 -9.83
CA LEU A 84 4.45 6.13 -10.66
C LEU A 84 3.60 5.67 -11.84
N ILE A 85 4.03 6.00 -13.05
CA ILE A 85 3.43 5.56 -14.30
C ILE A 85 4.30 4.43 -14.83
N PHE A 86 3.67 3.31 -15.15
CA PHE A 86 4.37 2.16 -15.69
C PHE A 86 3.48 1.30 -16.58
N THR A 87 4.03 0.69 -17.62
CA THR A 87 3.35 -0.33 -18.41
C THR A 87 3.60 -1.71 -17.83
N PHE A 88 2.61 -2.60 -17.88
CA PHE A 88 2.75 -3.97 -17.41
C PHE A 88 1.81 -4.93 -18.14
N ASP A 89 2.16 -6.21 -18.13
CA ASP A 89 1.29 -7.28 -18.62
C ASP A 89 0.21 -7.63 -17.57
N ASN A 90 -1.05 -7.27 -17.85
CA ASN A 90 -2.21 -7.55 -17.02
C ASN A 90 -2.75 -8.99 -17.20
N GLY A 91 -2.18 -9.76 -18.12
CA GLY A 91 -2.60 -11.11 -18.48
C GLY A 91 -4.00 -11.14 -19.11
N PRO A 92 -4.60 -12.35 -19.23
CA PRO A 92 -5.94 -12.49 -19.78
C PRO A 92 -6.99 -11.95 -18.81
N GLN A 93 -7.81 -11.01 -19.27
CA GLN A 93 -8.93 -10.43 -18.52
C GLN A 93 -10.25 -10.72 -19.22
N SER A 94 -11.34 -10.67 -18.45
CA SER A 94 -12.69 -10.78 -19.02
C SER A 94 -13.01 -9.64 -19.99
N GLU A 95 -12.42 -8.46 -19.77
CA GLU A 95 -12.49 -7.32 -20.68
C GLU A 95 -11.30 -7.34 -21.65
N PRO A 96 -11.53 -7.57 -22.96
CA PRO A 96 -10.43 -7.75 -23.92
C PRO A 96 -9.51 -6.53 -24.04
N ARG A 97 -10.04 -5.32 -23.82
CA ARG A 97 -9.26 -4.08 -23.92
C ARG A 97 -8.22 -3.95 -22.81
N LEU A 98 -8.46 -4.58 -21.66
CA LEU A 98 -7.55 -4.57 -20.52
C LEU A 98 -6.71 -5.85 -20.43
N SER A 99 -6.77 -6.69 -21.46
CA SER A 99 -5.92 -7.88 -21.56
C SER A 99 -4.53 -7.48 -22.08
N ASP A 100 -3.52 -8.24 -21.69
CA ASP A 100 -2.13 -8.05 -22.10
C ASP A 100 -1.52 -6.73 -21.59
N GLU A 101 -0.76 -6.01 -22.42
CA GLU A 101 -0.01 -4.82 -22.01
C GLU A 101 -0.94 -3.61 -21.81
N VAL A 102 -0.93 -3.08 -20.58
CA VAL A 102 -1.72 -1.92 -20.18
C VAL A 102 -0.83 -0.87 -19.53
N LEU A 103 -1.31 0.37 -19.51
CA LEU A 103 -0.69 1.45 -18.76
C LEU A 103 -1.29 1.51 -17.35
N GLY A 104 -0.43 1.43 -16.34
CA GLY A 104 -0.76 1.61 -14.94
C GLY A 104 -0.28 2.96 -14.41
N ARG A 105 -1.05 3.53 -13.47
CA ARG A 105 -0.60 4.66 -12.65
C ARG A 105 -0.91 4.39 -11.20
N LEU A 106 0.12 4.36 -10.36
CA LEU A 106 -0.01 4.41 -8.91
C LEU A 106 -0.01 5.84 -8.45
N TYR A 107 -1.09 6.28 -7.82
CA TYR A 107 -1.25 7.66 -7.36
C TYR A 107 -2.06 7.72 -6.08
N LEU A 108 -1.88 8.80 -5.32
CA LEU A 108 -2.71 9.12 -4.17
C LEU A 108 -3.91 9.96 -4.62
N ASN A 109 -5.13 9.48 -4.36
CA ASN A 109 -6.31 10.31 -4.45
C ASN A 109 -6.40 11.18 -3.19
N THR A 110 -6.17 12.49 -3.36
CA THR A 110 -6.08 13.45 -2.26
C THR A 110 -7.42 13.75 -1.61
N HIS A 111 -8.53 13.62 -2.37
CA HIS A 111 -9.89 13.83 -1.89
C HIS A 111 -10.34 12.70 -0.95
N THR A 112 -10.07 11.46 -1.34
CA THR A 112 -10.47 10.27 -0.57
C THR A 112 -9.38 9.77 0.37
N LYS A 113 -8.14 10.29 0.28
CA LYS A 113 -6.96 9.81 1.01
C LYS A 113 -6.71 8.32 0.77
N THR A 114 -6.89 7.87 -0.47
CA THR A 114 -6.73 6.47 -0.87
C THR A 114 -5.63 6.32 -1.91
N LEU A 115 -4.72 5.36 -1.71
CA LEU A 115 -3.78 4.93 -2.72
C LEU A 115 -4.52 4.11 -3.79
N CYS A 116 -4.44 4.57 -5.03
CA CYS A 116 -5.15 3.97 -6.15
C CYS A 116 -4.18 3.50 -7.23
N LEU A 117 -4.58 2.43 -7.93
CA LEU A 117 -4.01 2.02 -9.21
C LEU A 117 -5.05 2.29 -10.30
N GLY A 118 -4.77 3.27 -11.15
CA GLY A 118 -5.50 3.47 -12.40
C GLY A 118 -4.91 2.60 -13.49
N ILE A 119 -5.76 2.03 -14.34
CA ILE A 119 -5.38 1.18 -15.47
C ILE A 119 -6.06 1.71 -16.74
N TRP A 120 -5.26 1.87 -17.80
CA TRP A 120 -5.68 2.31 -19.12
C TRP A 120 -5.26 1.30 -20.19
N PRO A 121 -6.12 1.02 -21.17
CA PRO A 121 -5.72 0.28 -22.37
C PRO A 121 -4.77 1.12 -23.21
N ILE A 122 -3.78 0.48 -23.84
CA ILE A 122 -2.90 1.13 -24.81
C ILE A 122 -3.57 1.02 -26.20
N PRO A 123 -3.66 2.09 -27.01
CA PRO A 123 -3.01 3.41 -26.91
C PRO A 123 -3.89 4.53 -26.31
N GLU A 124 -5.05 4.22 -25.72
CA GLU A 124 -5.99 5.23 -25.24
C GLU A 124 -5.51 5.91 -23.95
N HIS A 125 -4.76 7.00 -24.09
CA HIS A 125 -4.44 7.93 -23.00
C HIS A 125 -5.60 8.91 -22.78
N GLY A 126 -6.73 8.41 -22.29
CA GLY A 126 -7.86 9.24 -21.84
C GLY A 126 -7.58 9.96 -20.52
N LYS A 127 -8.41 10.96 -20.17
CA LYS A 127 -8.32 11.66 -18.87
C LYS A 127 -8.60 10.73 -17.69
N ASP A 128 -9.54 9.79 -17.85
CA ASP A 128 -9.98 8.90 -16.79
C ASP A 128 -9.52 7.45 -17.02
N PRO A 129 -9.09 6.74 -15.96
CA PRO A 129 -8.77 5.32 -16.04
C PRO A 129 -10.00 4.49 -16.39
N HIS A 130 -9.82 3.47 -17.24
CA HIS A 130 -10.87 2.49 -17.51
C HIS A 130 -11.18 1.65 -16.26
N LEU A 131 -10.16 1.37 -15.44
CA LEU A 131 -10.32 0.65 -14.18
C LEU A 131 -9.50 1.35 -13.09
N THR A 132 -10.16 1.69 -11.97
CA THR A 132 -9.49 2.19 -10.76
C THR A 132 -9.62 1.18 -9.65
N LEU A 133 -8.49 0.74 -9.10
CA LEU A 133 -8.44 -0.14 -7.94
C LEU A 133 -7.99 0.65 -6.71
N SER A 134 -8.82 0.72 -5.67
CA SER A 134 -8.34 1.16 -4.35
C SER A 134 -7.43 0.08 -3.76
N LEU A 135 -6.25 0.49 -3.31
CA LEU A 135 -5.23 -0.39 -2.75
C LEU A 135 -5.11 -0.23 -1.24
N LEU A 136 -5.13 1.00 -0.73
CA LEU A 136 -4.97 1.29 0.69
C LEU A 136 -5.65 2.60 1.05
N ASP A 137 -6.39 2.60 2.14
CA ASP A 137 -7.08 3.77 2.66
C ASP A 137 -6.23 4.52 3.70
N HIS A 138 -6.64 5.73 4.05
CA HIS A 138 -6.01 6.58 5.06
C HIS A 138 -4.53 6.91 4.78
N VAL A 139 -4.20 7.16 3.52
CA VAL A 139 -2.88 7.57 3.06
C VAL A 139 -2.79 9.09 2.94
N GLU A 140 -1.77 9.67 3.54
CA GLU A 140 -1.50 11.11 3.51
C GLU A 140 -0.40 11.48 2.52
N HIS A 141 0.67 10.69 2.46
CA HIS A 141 1.80 10.94 1.57
C HIS A 141 2.28 9.65 0.89
N LEU A 142 2.67 9.80 -0.38
CA LEU A 142 3.22 8.74 -1.22
C LEU A 142 4.54 9.20 -1.85
N ALA A 143 5.58 8.41 -1.65
CA ALA A 143 6.89 8.61 -2.24
C ALA A 143 7.47 7.29 -2.76
N PHE A 144 8.36 7.38 -3.73
CA PHE A 144 9.06 6.25 -4.29
C PHE A 144 10.57 6.45 -4.22
N GLU A 145 11.29 5.35 -4.01
CA GLU A 145 12.74 5.29 -4.19
C GLU A 145 13.07 4.12 -5.10
N PHE A 146 14.02 4.31 -5.98
CA PHE A 146 14.41 3.35 -7.00
C PHE A 146 15.88 3.05 -6.86
N TYR A 147 16.24 1.77 -6.91
CA TYR A 147 17.62 1.34 -6.85
C TYR A 147 18.12 0.93 -8.23
N PHE A 148 19.22 1.54 -8.65
CA PHE A 148 19.98 1.12 -9.81
C PHE A 148 21.33 0.54 -9.33
N PRO A 149 21.59 -0.77 -9.54
CA PRO A 149 22.79 -1.42 -9.03
C PRO A 149 24.04 -0.92 -9.76
N PRO A 150 25.20 -0.88 -9.08
CA PRO A 150 26.48 -0.77 -9.76
C PRO A 150 26.71 -2.05 -10.56
N ASP A 151 26.82 -1.94 -11.89
CA ASP A 151 27.11 -3.08 -12.74
C ASP A 151 28.58 -3.02 -13.20
N PRO A 152 29.46 -3.94 -12.72
CA PRO A 152 30.85 -4.00 -13.15
C PRO A 152 31.02 -4.58 -14.57
N PHE A 153 29.98 -5.16 -15.16
CA PHE A 153 29.99 -5.80 -16.48
C PHE A 153 29.26 -4.99 -17.57
N ARG A 154 28.48 -3.97 -17.21
CA ARG A 154 27.97 -2.96 -18.17
C ARG A 154 29.03 -1.91 -18.47
N LEU A 155 30.02 -2.31 -19.26
CA LEU A 155 30.81 -1.38 -20.05
C LEU A 155 30.28 -1.39 -21.49
N ILE A 156 30.16 -0.17 -22.03
CA ILE A 156 29.84 0.17 -23.43
C ILE A 156 28.34 0.27 -23.70
N VAL A 157 27.84 1.49 -23.48
CA VAL A 157 26.71 2.07 -24.21
C VAL A 157 26.83 1.61 -25.67
N SER A 158 25.87 0.82 -26.16
CA SER A 158 25.79 0.50 -27.58
C SER A 158 25.93 1.81 -28.37
N PRO A 159 26.74 1.89 -29.43
CA PRO A 159 26.95 3.13 -30.19
C PRO A 159 25.64 3.77 -30.71
N ASP A 160 24.55 2.99 -30.74
CA ASP A 160 23.20 3.43 -31.09
C ASP A 160 22.45 4.21 -29.99
N LYS A 161 22.98 4.27 -28.76
CA LYS A 161 22.34 4.90 -27.57
C LYS A 161 23.05 6.16 -27.09
N VAL A 162 23.85 6.79 -27.95
CA VAL A 162 24.51 8.07 -27.66
C VAL A 162 23.44 9.16 -27.51
N GLY A 163 23.17 9.56 -26.26
CA GLY A 163 22.16 10.57 -25.92
C GLY A 163 21.04 10.08 -24.99
N GLU A 164 20.93 8.78 -24.72
CA GLU A 164 19.98 8.27 -23.73
C GLU A 164 20.43 8.65 -22.30
N LYS A 165 19.50 9.16 -21.48
CA LYS A 165 19.76 9.44 -20.08
C LYS A 165 19.98 8.11 -19.34
N VAL A 166 21.02 8.05 -18.50
CA VAL A 166 21.30 6.88 -17.66
C VAL A 166 20.97 7.22 -16.20
N PRO A 167 20.27 6.34 -15.45
CA PRO A 167 20.06 6.47 -14.02
C PRO A 167 21.37 6.58 -13.24
N LYS A 168 21.33 7.29 -12.11
CA LYS A 168 22.47 7.31 -11.19
C LYS A 168 22.53 5.98 -10.44
N ILE A 169 23.74 5.46 -10.26
CA ILE A 169 23.97 4.28 -9.43
C ILE A 169 23.53 4.59 -7.99
N GLY A 170 22.83 3.64 -7.37
CA GLY A 170 22.31 3.74 -6.01
C GLY A 170 20.82 4.04 -5.94
N TRP A 171 20.38 4.53 -4.77
CA TRP A 171 18.99 4.89 -4.51
C TRP A 171 18.70 6.31 -5.02
N GLN A 172 17.61 6.48 -5.77
CA GLN A 172 17.14 7.77 -6.26
C GLN A 172 15.62 7.91 -6.11
N LYS A 173 15.13 9.12 -5.84
CA LYS A 173 13.70 9.38 -5.55
C LYS A 173 12.84 9.57 -6.80
N ASN A 174 13.47 9.87 -7.93
CA ASN A 174 12.79 10.14 -9.19
C ASN A 174 13.31 9.17 -10.25
N TRP A 175 12.41 8.69 -11.10
CA TRP A 175 12.74 7.94 -12.30
C TRP A 175 12.25 8.74 -13.51
N ASP A 176 13.18 9.23 -14.34
CA ASP A 176 12.90 10.08 -15.49
C ASP A 176 12.30 9.25 -16.64
N SER A 177 11.34 9.81 -17.38
CA SER A 177 10.76 9.18 -18.57
C SER A 177 11.76 8.96 -19.70
N GLY A 178 12.90 9.66 -19.67
CA GLY A 178 14.01 9.44 -20.59
C GLY A 178 14.85 8.20 -20.27
N TYR A 179 14.60 7.50 -19.16
CA TYR A 179 15.29 6.26 -18.84
C TYR A 179 14.66 5.07 -19.58
N CYS A 180 15.37 4.53 -20.57
CA CYS A 180 14.94 3.34 -21.31
C CYS A 180 15.21 2.02 -20.55
N MET A 181 15.17 2.05 -19.22
CA MET A 181 15.49 0.91 -18.37
C MET A 181 14.67 0.91 -17.08
N LEU A 182 14.49 -0.27 -16.52
CA LEU A 182 13.80 -0.47 -15.25
C LEU A 182 14.79 -0.44 -14.07
N PRO A 183 14.37 0.04 -12.89
CA PRO A 183 15.14 -0.12 -11.66
C PRO A 183 15.21 -1.60 -11.26
N ALA A 184 16.22 -1.97 -10.46
CA ALA A 184 16.25 -3.32 -9.88
C ALA A 184 15.27 -3.46 -8.70
N LEU A 185 15.20 -2.43 -7.85
CA LEU A 185 14.29 -2.39 -6.70
C LEU A 185 13.48 -1.10 -6.69
N ILE A 186 12.25 -1.19 -6.19
CA ILE A 186 11.39 -0.06 -5.84
C ILE A 186 11.11 -0.14 -4.35
N LYS A 187 11.27 0.97 -3.63
CA LYS A 187 10.68 1.16 -2.31
C LYS A 187 9.53 2.15 -2.46
N MET A 188 8.34 1.70 -2.11
CA MET A 188 7.20 2.58 -1.96
C MET A 188 7.10 2.98 -0.48
N VAL A 189 7.20 4.27 -0.20
CA VAL A 189 7.09 4.84 1.14
C VAL A 189 5.72 5.49 1.26
N VAL A 190 4.91 4.99 2.18
CA VAL A 190 3.54 5.43 2.43
C VAL A 190 3.49 6.02 3.83
N THR A 191 3.03 7.25 3.96
CA THR A 191 2.72 7.86 5.27
C THR A 191 1.21 7.89 5.42
N LYS A 192 0.71 7.27 6.50
CA LYS A 192 -0.71 7.25 6.83
C LYS A 192 -1.12 8.49 7.63
N VAL A 193 -2.42 8.75 7.71
CA VAL A 193 -3.01 9.89 8.43
C VAL A 193 -2.71 9.87 9.94
N ASP A 194 -2.43 8.69 10.51
CA ASP A 194 -2.00 8.55 11.90
C ASP A 194 -0.50 8.86 12.11
N GLY A 195 0.22 9.23 11.05
CA GLY A 195 1.66 9.50 11.04
C GLY A 195 2.53 8.25 10.94
N THR A 196 1.94 7.05 10.83
CA THR A 196 2.72 5.83 10.65
C THR A 196 3.32 5.77 9.25
N ILE A 197 4.59 5.37 9.17
CA ILE A 197 5.33 5.24 7.92
C ILE A 197 5.48 3.75 7.61
N GLU A 198 4.94 3.33 6.48
CA GLU A 198 5.05 1.96 5.97
C GLU A 198 5.91 1.94 4.71
N ILE A 199 6.90 1.05 4.69
CA ILE A 199 7.83 0.90 3.58
C ILE A 199 7.58 -0.45 2.92
N PHE A 200 7.28 -0.42 1.62
CA PHE A 200 7.02 -1.60 0.82
C PHE A 200 8.13 -1.78 -0.24
N PRO A 201 9.07 -2.70 -0.03
CA PRO A 201 10.08 -3.02 -1.03
C PRO A 201 9.55 -4.03 -2.06
N TYR A 202 9.84 -3.77 -3.34
CA TYR A 202 9.50 -4.63 -4.46
C TYR A 202 10.72 -4.82 -5.37
N ASP A 203 10.88 -6.04 -5.87
CA ASP A 203 11.90 -6.42 -6.85
C ASP A 203 11.29 -6.43 -8.25
N ILE A 204 11.94 -5.74 -9.20
CA ILE A 204 11.54 -5.73 -10.60
C ILE A 204 12.37 -6.77 -11.37
N ARG A 205 11.87 -8.00 -11.39
CA ARG A 205 12.54 -9.11 -12.06
C ARG A 205 12.73 -8.88 -13.56
N SER A 206 11.82 -8.15 -14.20
CA SER A 206 11.93 -7.81 -15.62
C SER A 206 13.11 -6.89 -15.96
N ALA A 207 13.75 -6.27 -14.96
CA ALA A 207 14.94 -5.45 -15.18
C ALA A 207 16.18 -6.27 -15.56
N ASN A 208 16.19 -7.59 -15.33
CA ASN A 208 17.34 -8.49 -15.58
C ASN A 208 18.67 -7.93 -15.03
N LEU A 209 18.61 -7.29 -13.86
CA LEU A 209 19.76 -6.69 -13.18
C LEU A 209 20.19 -7.58 -12.02
N PRO A 210 21.48 -7.99 -11.92
CA PRO A 210 21.95 -8.77 -10.79
C PRO A 210 21.94 -7.91 -9.52
N ILE A 211 21.20 -8.35 -8.50
CA ILE A 211 21.24 -7.73 -7.17
C ILE A 211 22.33 -8.43 -6.37
N VAL A 212 23.50 -7.79 -6.28
CA VAL A 212 24.61 -8.29 -5.44
C VAL A 212 24.40 -7.77 -4.03
N TYR A 213 24.01 -8.65 -3.12
CA TYR A 213 24.01 -8.34 -1.68
C TYR A 213 25.46 -8.29 -1.21
N GLN A 214 26.01 -7.09 -1.01
CA GLN A 214 27.24 -6.96 -0.21
C GLN A 214 26.86 -7.25 1.25
N THR A 215 27.09 -8.48 1.69
CA THR A 215 27.17 -8.77 3.12
C THR A 215 28.32 -7.96 3.69
N LEU A 216 28.01 -6.97 4.52
CA LEU A 216 28.98 -6.31 5.39
C LEU A 216 29.56 -7.38 6.31
N GLU A 217 30.70 -7.96 5.94
CA GLU A 217 31.53 -8.68 6.89
C GLU A 217 32.01 -7.64 7.90
N ALA A 218 31.50 -7.74 9.13
CA ALA A 218 31.95 -6.93 10.25
C ALA A 218 33.41 -7.28 10.55
N GLY A 219 34.32 -6.36 10.21
CA GLY A 219 35.71 -6.37 10.64
C GLY A 219 35.88 -5.77 12.03
#